data_AF-A0ABD5SEK6-F1
#
_entry.id   AF-A0ABD5SEK6-F1
#
_cell.length_a   1.000
_cell.length_b   1.000
_cell.length_c   1.000
_cell.angle_alpha   90.00
_cell.angle_beta   90.00
_cell.angle_gamma   90.00
#
_symmetry.space_group_name_H-M   'P 1'
#
loop_
_entity.id
_entity.type
_entity.pdbx_description
1 polymer ?
#
loop_
_entity_poly.entity_id
_entity_poly.type
_entity_poly.pdbx_seq_one_letter_code
_entity_poly.pdbx_strand_id
1 'polypeptide(L)'
;LIEIPEPQGESEVINGWFRLGKIEVVAHTGLAYRDLWRVFREQLWLFLFTAVAAYGLAGVSLHFLLRPLKRVEKQADAICRREFPEQQQLPRTRELRSMVQAMNRMVEKIKDMFQEQLELTESLHRSSHVDFITGLSNRLDFDARLESFIKSELGGGEGALLLWQLS
;
A
#
# COMPACT_ATOMS: atom_id res chain seq x y z
N LEU A 1 -10.19 49.97 -21.15
CA LEU A 1 -11.42 50.16 -20.33
C LEU A 1 -12.59 49.80 -21.22
N ILE A 2 -13.50 48.93 -20.77
CA ILE A 2 -14.69 48.53 -21.56
C ILE A 2 -15.80 49.53 -21.23
N GLU A 3 -16.26 50.34 -22.18
CA GLU A 3 -17.34 51.29 -21.95
C GLU A 3 -18.65 50.53 -21.70
N ILE A 4 -19.17 50.62 -20.47
CA ILE A 4 -20.48 50.11 -20.12
C ILE A 4 -21.49 51.19 -20.54
N PRO A 5 -22.43 50.90 -21.46
CA PRO A 5 -23.39 51.89 -21.91
C PRO A 5 -24.23 52.36 -20.71
N GLU A 6 -24.34 53.68 -20.53
CA GLU A 6 -25.14 54.28 -19.48
C GLU A 6 -26.61 53.98 -19.74
N PRO A 7 -27.31 53.25 -18.86
CA PRO A 7 -28.74 53.05 -19.04
C PRO A 7 -29.43 54.39 -18.81
N GLN A 8 -29.95 54.97 -19.88
CA GLN A 8 -30.71 56.22 -19.87
C GLN A 8 -32.20 55.91 -19.73
N GLY A 9 -32.84 56.52 -18.73
CA GLY A 9 -34.29 56.53 -18.60
C GLY A 9 -34.83 57.89 -19.06
N GLU A 10 -35.58 57.92 -20.15
CA GLU A 10 -36.31 59.11 -20.58
C GLU A 10 -37.72 59.12 -19.97
N SER A 11 -38.11 60.23 -19.36
CA SER A 11 -39.50 60.49 -18.97
C SER A 11 -39.95 61.84 -19.50
N GLU A 12 -41.03 61.86 -20.27
CA GLU A 12 -41.64 63.10 -20.76
C GLU A 12 -42.52 63.71 -19.67
N VAL A 13 -42.26 64.98 -19.30
CA VAL A 13 -43.11 65.70 -18.35
C VAL A 13 -44.19 66.44 -19.13
N ILE A 14 -45.42 65.99 -18.95
CA ILE A 14 -46.62 66.56 -19.59
C ILE A 14 -47.44 67.25 -18.50
N ASN A 15 -47.86 68.50 -18.74
CA ASN A 15 -48.84 69.18 -17.89
C ASN A 15 -50.08 69.50 -18.74
N GLY A 16 -51.15 68.73 -18.55
CA GLY A 16 -52.35 68.81 -19.39
C GLY A 16 -52.06 68.37 -20.83
N TRP A 17 -52.31 69.25 -21.80
CA TRP A 17 -52.11 68.99 -23.25
C TRP A 17 -50.79 69.55 -23.80
N PHE A 18 -49.95 70.17 -22.96
CA PHE A 18 -48.70 70.80 -23.37
C PHE A 18 -47.49 69.98 -22.90
N ARG A 19 -46.59 69.66 -23.85
CA ARG A 19 -45.29 69.03 -23.58
C ARG A 19 -44.32 70.09 -23.04
N LEU A 20 -43.96 69.99 -21.77
CA LEU A 20 -43.10 70.98 -21.08
C LEU A 20 -41.61 70.70 -21.27
N GLY A 21 -41.21 69.45 -21.51
CA GLY A 21 -39.82 69.06 -21.73
C GLY A 21 -39.56 67.57 -21.47
N LYS A 22 -38.32 67.14 -21.72
CA LYS A 22 -37.83 65.78 -21.43
C LYS A 22 -36.89 65.81 -20.23
N ILE A 23 -37.05 64.87 -19.30
CA ILE A 23 -36.09 64.62 -18.22
C ILE A 23 -35.31 63.35 -18.57
N GLU A 24 -33.99 63.46 -18.59
CA GLU A 24 -33.06 62.35 -18.83
C GLU A 24 -32.38 62.01 -17.50
N VAL A 25 -32.56 60.79 -17.01
CA VAL A 25 -31.87 60.28 -15.82
C VAL A 25 -30.71 59.41 -16.28
N VAL A 26 -29.49 59.90 -16.11
CA VAL A 26 -28.26 59.18 -16.42
C VAL A 26 -27.80 58.44 -15.16
N ALA A 27 -27.79 57.10 -15.20
CA ALA A 27 -27.26 56.31 -14.10
C ALA A 27 -25.72 56.41 -14.06
N HIS A 28 -25.15 56.81 -12.92
CA HIS A 28 -23.70 56.93 -12.76
C HIS A 28 -22.97 55.59 -12.91
N THR A 29 -22.22 55.43 -14.00
CA THR A 29 -21.38 54.26 -14.35
C THR A 29 -20.36 53.87 -13.28
N GLY A 30 -19.94 54.81 -12.41
CA GLY A 30 -19.02 54.54 -11.31
C GLY A 30 -19.54 53.51 -10.28
N LEU A 31 -20.87 53.42 -10.10
CA LEU A 31 -21.47 52.42 -9.21
C LEU A 31 -21.37 51.01 -9.82
N ALA A 32 -21.63 50.88 -11.13
CA ALA A 32 -21.53 49.61 -11.84
C ALA A 32 -20.11 49.03 -11.80
N TYR A 33 -19.09 49.87 -12.02
CA TYR A 33 -17.68 49.44 -11.92
C TYR A 33 -17.29 48.97 -10.51
N ARG A 34 -17.76 49.67 -9.47
CA ARG A 34 -17.49 49.30 -8.08
C ARG A 34 -18.13 47.96 -7.71
N ASP A 35 -19.34 47.71 -8.19
CA ASP A 35 -20.04 46.46 -7.91
C ASP A 35 -19.41 45.30 -8.70
N LEU A 36 -19.00 45.53 -9.95
CA LEU A 36 -18.23 44.55 -10.71
C LEU A 36 -16.91 44.18 -10.02
N TRP A 37 -16.19 45.18 -9.50
CA TRP A 37 -14.96 44.97 -8.75
C TRP A 37 -15.18 44.20 -7.45
N ARG A 38 -16.29 44.47 -6.75
CA ARG A 38 -16.66 43.75 -5.52
C ARG A 38 -16.93 42.27 -5.81
N VAL A 39 -17.80 42.00 -6.78
CA VAL A 39 -18.15 40.64 -7.21
C VAL A 39 -16.90 39.90 -7.71
N PHE A 40 -16.04 40.58 -8.47
CA PHE A 40 -14.78 40.01 -8.94
C PHE A 40 -13.87 39.58 -7.77
N ARG A 41 -13.71 40.44 -6.74
CA ARG A 41 -12.91 40.08 -5.56
C ARG A 41 -13.52 38.94 -4.76
N GLU A 42 -14.83 38.93 -4.57
CA GLU A 42 -15.52 37.83 -3.89
C GLU A 42 -15.35 36.50 -4.64
N GLN A 43 -15.53 36.52 -5.96
CA GLN A 43 -15.33 35.35 -6.81
C GLN A 43 -13.88 34.86 -6.78
N LEU A 44 -12.91 35.77 -6.77
CA LEU A 44 -11.49 35.43 -6.69
C LEU A 44 -11.16 34.69 -5.38
N TRP A 45 -11.68 35.16 -4.26
CA TRP A 45 -11.47 34.50 -2.95
C TRP A 45 -12.12 33.12 -2.91
N LEU A 46 -13.35 32.98 -3.40
CA LEU A 46 -14.04 31.69 -3.48
C LEU A 46 -13.29 30.71 -4.38
N PHE A 47 -12.80 31.17 -5.54
CA PHE A 47 -12.00 30.37 -6.45
C PHE A 47 -10.71 29.90 -5.78
N LEU A 48 -9.98 30.80 -5.12
CA LEU A 48 -8.73 30.47 -4.46
C LEU A 48 -8.95 29.46 -3.32
N PHE A 49 -9.96 29.68 -2.48
CA PHE A 49 -10.31 28.75 -1.41
C PHE A 49 -10.65 27.37 -1.96
N THR A 50 -11.49 27.31 -3.00
CA THR A 50 -11.89 26.05 -3.63
C THR A 50 -10.70 25.35 -4.29
N ALA A 51 -9.80 26.09 -4.95
CA ALA A 51 -8.60 25.54 -5.57
C ALA A 51 -7.65 24.93 -4.53
N VAL A 52 -7.40 25.63 -3.43
CA VAL A 52 -6.56 25.14 -2.33
C VAL A 52 -7.20 23.91 -1.67
N ALA A 53 -8.51 23.96 -1.41
CA ALA A 53 -9.23 22.83 -0.83
C ALA A 53 -9.17 21.60 -1.75
N ALA A 54 -9.45 21.76 -3.05
CA ALA A 54 -9.38 20.69 -4.03
C ALA A 54 -7.96 20.09 -4.14
N TYR A 55 -6.93 20.93 -4.18
CA TYR A 55 -5.54 20.49 -4.24
C TYR A 55 -5.14 19.72 -2.97
N GLY A 56 -5.49 20.23 -1.79
CA GLY A 56 -5.26 19.55 -0.52
C GLY A 56 -5.96 18.19 -0.45
N LEU A 57 -7.22 18.13 -0.88
CA LEU A 57 -8.02 16.91 -0.89
C LEU A 57 -7.46 15.88 -1.88
N ALA A 58 -6.99 16.31 -3.04
CA ALA A 58 -6.28 15.46 -4.00
C ALA A 58 -4.98 14.89 -3.42
N GLY A 59 -4.16 15.73 -2.77
CA GLY A 59 -2.91 15.30 -2.13
C GLY A 59 -3.15 14.29 -1.01
N VAL A 60 -4.12 14.55 -0.13
CA VAL A 60 -4.52 13.61 0.94
C VAL A 60 -5.02 12.29 0.34
N SER A 61 -5.87 12.35 -0.68
CA SER A 61 -6.40 11.16 -1.35
C SER A 61 -5.29 10.31 -1.97
N LEU A 62 -4.33 10.94 -2.65
CA LEU A 62 -3.19 10.24 -3.23
C LEU A 62 -2.31 9.58 -2.16
N HIS A 63 -2.07 10.27 -1.03
CA HIS A 63 -1.31 9.69 0.08
C HIS A 63 -2.01 8.46 0.67
N PHE A 64 -3.34 8.52 0.84
CA PHE A 64 -4.11 7.36 1.30
C PHE A 64 -4.10 6.21 0.29
N LEU A 65 -4.11 6.51 -1.01
CA LEU A 65 -4.08 5.51 -2.07
C LEU A 65 -2.72 4.81 -2.20
N LEU A 66 -1.61 5.55 -2.02
CA LEU A 66 -0.24 5.02 -2.12
C LEU A 66 0.26 4.35 -0.84
N ARG A 67 -0.26 4.72 0.34
CA ARG A 67 0.08 4.10 1.63
C ARG A 67 0.04 2.56 1.62
N PRO A 68 -1.04 1.91 1.17
CA PRO A 68 -1.12 0.45 1.17
C PRO A 68 -0.18 -0.20 0.13
N LEU A 69 0.15 0.48 -0.98
CA LEU A 69 1.16 -0.01 -1.94
C LEU A 69 2.53 -0.16 -1.27
N LYS A 70 2.96 0.84 -0.48
CA LYS A 70 4.20 0.76 0.32
C LYS A 70 4.19 -0.36 1.36
N ARG A 71 3.02 -0.75 1.86
CA ARG A 71 2.93 -1.90 2.80
C ARG A 71 3.17 -3.21 2.07
N VAL A 72 2.64 -3.35 0.86
CA VAL A 72 2.84 -4.55 0.03
C VAL A 72 4.31 -4.68 -0.37
N GLU A 73 4.97 -3.58 -0.74
CA GLU A 73 6.43 -3.55 -0.97
C GLU A 73 7.22 -4.08 0.24
N LYS A 74 6.91 -3.57 1.44
CA LYS A 74 7.53 -4.06 2.68
C LYS A 74 7.24 -5.54 2.95
N GLN A 75 6.04 -6.02 2.63
CA GLN A 75 5.70 -7.44 2.79
C GLN A 75 6.54 -8.29 1.83
N ALA A 76 6.73 -7.86 0.58
CA ALA A 76 7.58 -8.55 -0.38
C ALA A 76 9.04 -8.62 0.12
N ASP A 77 9.60 -7.52 0.61
CA ASP A 77 10.95 -7.48 1.19
C ASP A 77 11.11 -8.42 2.40
N ALA A 78 10.06 -8.55 3.22
CA ALA A 78 10.07 -9.43 4.38
C ALA A 78 9.94 -10.92 3.98
N ILE A 79 9.20 -11.23 2.91
CA ILE A 79 9.18 -12.57 2.31
C ILE A 79 10.58 -12.94 1.81
N CYS A 80 11.30 -12.02 1.16
CA CYS A 80 12.69 -12.23 0.75
C CYS A 80 13.63 -12.52 1.93
N ARG A 81 13.31 -12.00 3.12
CA ARG A 81 14.02 -12.25 4.38
C ARG A 81 13.54 -13.50 5.14
N ARG A 82 12.63 -14.30 4.56
CA ARG A 82 12.00 -15.48 5.19
C ARG A 82 11.20 -15.17 6.47
N GLU A 83 10.73 -13.94 6.65
CA GLU A 83 9.94 -13.53 7.82
C GLU A 83 8.42 -13.78 7.63
N PHE A 84 8.01 -14.15 6.41
CA PHE A 84 6.64 -14.53 6.00
C PHE A 84 5.48 -13.80 6.73
N PRO A 85 5.46 -12.45 6.73
CA PRO A 85 4.41 -11.71 7.42
C PRO A 85 3.11 -11.74 6.63
N GLU A 86 2.00 -11.91 7.34
CA GLU A 86 0.65 -11.85 6.77
C GLU A 86 0.00 -10.50 7.08
N GLN A 87 -0.56 -9.85 6.06
CA GLN A 87 -1.25 -8.59 6.24
C GLN A 87 -2.71 -8.81 6.65
N GLN A 88 -3.01 -8.63 7.93
CA GLN A 88 -4.39 -8.73 8.45
C GLN A 88 -5.26 -7.53 8.04
N GLN A 89 -4.65 -6.35 7.88
CA GLN A 89 -5.40 -5.13 7.58
C GLN A 89 -5.57 -4.94 6.08
N LEU A 90 -6.74 -5.32 5.58
CA LEU A 90 -7.10 -5.22 4.17
C LEU A 90 -7.42 -3.77 3.76
N PRO A 91 -6.88 -3.28 2.64
CA PRO A 91 -7.21 -1.96 2.14
C PRO A 91 -8.68 -1.85 1.70
N ARG A 92 -9.21 -0.62 1.73
CA ARG A 92 -10.61 -0.33 1.38
C ARG A 92 -10.91 -0.50 -0.11
N THR A 93 -9.96 -0.14 -0.97
CA THR A 93 -10.07 -0.28 -2.44
C THR A 93 -10.10 -1.74 -2.86
N ARG A 94 -11.00 -2.10 -3.79
CA ARG A 94 -11.27 -3.49 -4.17
C ARG A 94 -10.07 -4.16 -4.84
N GLU A 95 -9.41 -3.42 -5.72
CA GLU A 95 -8.26 -3.83 -6.51
C GLU A 95 -7.11 -4.22 -5.60
N LEU A 96 -6.74 -3.31 -4.71
CA LEU A 96 -5.63 -3.53 -3.78
C LEU A 96 -5.97 -4.59 -2.71
N ARG A 97 -7.25 -4.71 -2.34
CA ARG A 97 -7.70 -5.78 -1.45
C ARG A 97 -7.46 -7.14 -2.07
N SER A 98 -7.86 -7.31 -3.33
CA SER A 98 -7.64 -8.55 -4.09
C SER A 98 -6.14 -8.90 -4.16
N MET A 99 -5.30 -7.88 -4.42
CA MET A 99 -3.84 -8.04 -4.45
C MET A 99 -3.27 -8.50 -3.10
N VAL A 100 -3.63 -7.84 -1.99
CA VAL A 100 -3.18 -8.22 -0.63
C VAL A 100 -3.63 -9.64 -0.28
N GLN A 101 -4.85 -10.03 -0.65
CA GLN A 101 -5.34 -11.40 -0.43
C GLN A 101 -4.57 -12.44 -1.25
N ALA A 102 -4.22 -12.13 -2.49
CA ALA A 102 -3.37 -13.01 -3.30
C ALA A 102 -1.97 -13.16 -2.68
N MET A 103 -1.39 -12.06 -2.17
CA MET A 103 -0.09 -12.08 -1.49
C MET A 103 -0.13 -12.94 -0.22
N ASN A 104 -1.16 -12.79 0.62
CA ASN A 104 -1.29 -13.60 1.83
C ASN A 104 -1.42 -15.10 1.52
N ARG A 105 -2.21 -15.48 0.50
CA ARG A 105 -2.30 -16.88 0.05
C ARG A 105 -0.98 -17.43 -0.47
N MET A 106 -0.16 -16.59 -1.12
CA MET A 106 1.17 -16.97 -1.55
C MET A 106 2.10 -17.20 -0.35
N VAL A 107 2.05 -16.33 0.66
CA VAL A 107 2.82 -16.48 1.89
C VAL A 107 2.49 -17.79 2.60
N GLU A 108 1.20 -18.10 2.76
CA GLU A 108 0.71 -19.35 3.34
C GLU A 108 1.26 -20.56 2.56
N LYS A 109 1.10 -20.56 1.23
CA LYS A 109 1.58 -21.67 0.39
C LYS A 109 3.09 -21.86 0.43
N ILE A 110 3.86 -20.78 0.53
CA ILE A 110 5.31 -20.88 0.68
C ILE A 110 5.68 -21.47 2.04
N LYS A 111 4.99 -21.09 3.13
CA LYS A 111 5.20 -21.71 4.45
C LYS A 111 4.95 -23.21 4.40
N ASP A 112 3.84 -23.63 3.79
CA ASP A 112 3.48 -25.04 3.64
C ASP A 112 4.57 -25.81 2.86
N MET A 113 5.02 -25.27 1.73
CA MET A 113 6.10 -25.89 0.93
C MET A 113 7.42 -26.00 1.71
N PHE A 114 7.78 -24.98 2.50
CA PHE A 114 8.97 -25.05 3.34
C PHE A 114 8.82 -26.14 4.42
N GLN A 115 7.64 -26.29 5.00
CA GLN A 115 7.38 -27.30 6.01
C GLN A 115 7.45 -28.72 5.41
N GLU A 116 6.83 -28.94 4.25
CA GLU A 116 6.95 -30.21 3.51
C GLU A 116 8.42 -30.51 3.17
N GLN A 117 9.19 -29.51 2.73
CA GLN A 117 10.61 -29.70 2.39
C GLN A 117 11.47 -30.03 3.62
N LEU A 118 11.16 -29.46 4.79
CA LEU A 118 11.81 -29.81 6.05
C LEU A 118 11.48 -31.25 6.45
N GLU A 119 10.22 -31.67 6.36
CA GLU A 119 9.80 -33.04 6.66
C GLU A 119 10.43 -34.07 5.70
N LEU A 120 10.53 -33.75 4.41
CA LEU A 120 11.24 -34.56 3.43
C LEU A 120 12.74 -34.65 3.73
N THR A 121 13.36 -33.55 4.14
CA THR A 121 14.78 -33.53 4.50
C THR A 121 15.03 -34.34 5.77
N GLU A 122 14.18 -34.21 6.78
CA GLU A 122 14.28 -34.96 8.03
C GLU A 122 14.04 -36.46 7.80
N SER A 123 13.05 -36.83 6.99
CA SER A 123 12.80 -38.22 6.64
C SER A 123 13.94 -38.83 5.83
N LEU A 124 14.46 -38.14 4.80
CA LEU A 124 15.66 -38.59 4.07
C LEU A 124 16.88 -38.71 4.98
N HIS A 125 17.07 -37.77 5.91
CA HIS A 125 18.14 -37.86 6.91
C HIS A 125 17.96 -39.08 7.82
N ARG A 126 16.74 -39.38 8.29
CA ARG A 126 16.48 -40.59 9.08
C ARG A 126 16.72 -41.87 8.27
N SER A 127 16.24 -41.92 7.03
CA SER A 127 16.42 -43.05 6.12
C SER A 127 17.88 -43.25 5.68
N SER A 128 18.71 -42.20 5.69
CA SER A 128 20.13 -42.30 5.40
C SER A 128 20.96 -42.80 6.60
N HIS A 129 20.42 -42.76 7.81
CA HIS A 129 21.12 -43.22 9.02
C HIS A 129 20.62 -44.57 9.54
N VAL A 130 19.46 -45.05 9.07
CA VAL A 130 18.85 -46.30 9.50
C VAL A 130 18.69 -47.22 8.28
N ASP A 131 19.25 -48.42 8.36
CA ASP A 131 19.10 -49.43 7.33
C ASP A 131 17.64 -49.89 7.26
N PHE A 132 17.00 -49.72 6.10
CA PHE A 132 15.59 -49.99 5.87
C PHE A 132 15.18 -51.45 6.11
N ILE A 133 16.11 -52.41 5.99
CA ILE A 133 15.82 -53.84 6.10
C ILE A 133 15.94 -54.31 7.57
N THR A 134 16.79 -53.67 8.36
CA THR A 134 17.09 -54.12 9.74
C THR A 134 16.62 -53.17 10.84
N GLY A 135 16.30 -51.91 10.52
CA GLY A 135 15.95 -50.89 11.51
C GLY A 135 17.12 -50.47 12.42
N LEU A 136 18.33 -50.96 12.14
CA LEU A 136 19.56 -50.65 12.85
C LEU A 136 20.28 -49.47 12.17
N SER A 137 21.16 -48.77 12.91
CA SER A 137 22.03 -47.74 12.31
C SER A 137 22.81 -48.31 11.15
N ASN A 138 22.85 -47.60 10.03
CA ASN A 138 23.62 -48.04 8.88
C ASN A 138 25.13 -47.94 9.19
N ARG A 139 25.94 -48.60 8.37
CA ARG A 139 27.40 -48.62 8.52
C ARG A 139 28.02 -47.22 8.54
N LEU A 140 27.48 -46.29 7.78
CA LEU A 140 27.90 -44.90 7.71
C LEU A 140 27.68 -44.15 9.04
N ASP A 141 26.53 -44.35 9.69
CA ASP A 141 26.24 -43.81 11.03
C ASP A 141 27.11 -44.46 12.12
N PHE A 142 27.33 -45.77 12.04
CA PHE A 142 28.21 -46.49 12.95
C PHE A 142 29.66 -45.99 12.87
N ASP A 143 30.21 -45.86 11.66
CA ASP A 143 31.59 -45.40 11.43
C ASP A 143 31.77 -43.95 11.92
N ALA A 144 30.79 -43.07 11.67
CA ALA A 144 30.82 -41.69 12.14
C ALA A 144 30.79 -41.59 13.69
N ARG A 145 29.96 -42.40 14.35
CA ARG A 145 29.91 -42.47 15.82
C ARG A 145 31.21 -43.02 16.37
N LEU A 146 31.75 -44.09 15.79
CA LEU A 146 33.01 -44.71 16.21
C LEU A 146 34.18 -43.72 16.11
N GLU A 147 34.27 -42.98 15.02
CA GLU A 147 35.30 -41.96 14.82
C GLU A 147 35.17 -40.82 15.86
N SER A 148 33.95 -40.38 16.16
CA SER A 148 33.70 -39.37 17.20
C SER A 148 34.10 -39.84 18.60
N PHE A 149 33.87 -41.13 18.91
CA PHE A 149 34.28 -41.74 20.18
C PHE A 149 35.80 -41.83 20.30
N ILE A 150 36.49 -42.25 19.24
CA ILE A 150 37.96 -42.36 19.21
C ILE A 150 38.64 -40.99 19.33
N LYS A 151 38.05 -39.94 18.73
CA LYS A 151 38.61 -38.58 18.76
C LYS A 151 38.28 -37.78 20.02
N SER A 152 37.37 -38.25 20.88
CA SER A 152 37.01 -37.52 22.09
C SER A 152 38.16 -37.52 23.12
N GLU A 153 38.54 -36.33 23.61
CA GLU A 153 39.66 -36.13 24.58
C GLU A 153 39.39 -36.74 25.97
N LEU A 154 38.14 -37.13 26.25
CA LEU A 154 37.77 -37.95 27.41
C LEU A 154 38.02 -39.41 27.06
N GLY A 155 39.29 -39.82 27.20
CA GLY A 155 39.85 -41.13 26.86
C GLY A 155 38.83 -42.27 26.75
N GLY A 156 38.70 -42.80 25.53
CA GLY A 156 37.93 -44.00 25.25
C GLY A 156 38.34 -45.13 26.18
N GLY A 157 37.41 -45.58 27.02
CA GLY A 157 37.59 -46.77 27.85
C GLY A 157 37.83 -48.01 26.98
N GLU A 158 38.36 -49.06 27.59
CA GLU A 158 38.50 -50.37 26.97
C GLU A 158 37.11 -50.86 26.47
N GLY A 159 36.92 -50.83 25.15
CA GLY A 159 35.71 -51.29 24.49
C GLY A 159 36.05 -52.41 23.50
N ALA A 160 35.22 -53.45 23.45
CA ALA A 160 35.33 -54.51 22.46
C ALA A 160 34.31 -54.27 21.33
N LEU A 161 34.75 -54.40 20.08
CA LEU A 161 33.93 -54.24 18.89
C LEU A 161 33.74 -55.62 18.24
N LEU A 162 32.49 -56.06 18.12
CA LEU A 162 32.11 -57.33 17.48
C LEU A 162 31.44 -57.04 16.14
N LEU A 163 32.08 -57.50 15.06
CA LEU A 163 31.50 -57.48 13.71
C LEU A 163 30.94 -58.85 13.38
N TRP A 164 29.64 -58.91 13.11
CA TRP A 164 28.96 -60.13 12.70
C TRP A 164 28.47 -59.96 11.26
N GLN A 165 28.94 -60.82 10.34
CA GLN A 165 28.47 -60.85 8.97
C GLN A 165 27.42 -61.95 8.81
N LEU A 166 26.18 -61.55 8.51
CA LEU A 166 25.13 -62.49 8.09
C LEU A 166 25.30 -62.74 6.58
N SER A 167 25.50 -64.01 6.21
CA SER A 167 25.49 -64.50 4.83
C SER A 167 24.08 -64.75 4.34
#